data_AF-A0A539CUA7-F1
#
_entry.id   AF-A0A539CUA7-F1
#
_cell.length_a   1.000
_cell.length_b   1.000
_cell.length_c   1.000
_cell.angle_alpha   90.00
_cell.angle_beta   90.00
_cell.angle_gamma   90.00
#
_symmetry.space_group_name_H-M   'P 1'
#
loop_
_entity.id
_entity.type
_entity.pdbx_description
1 polymer ?
#
loop_
_entity_poly.entity_id
_entity_poly.type
_entity_poly.pdbx_seq_one_letter_code
_entity_poly.pdbx_strand_id
1 'polypeptide(L)'
;MIPAPVERSVVIATPPPVSTFPMPTAAELSQLIDAVGRRFPALLDTQGPAFEGTRHERREQYRKQFEGAFLAIGHMKRLERPDTKLYVSAHVQLAESILRSLGRPMTIRGDPFLAACLAHFDVPISGIGRTHEGIVVEIGLNQYTGRPATDQWRRILEGQAPREVAVSRPPAPPNPARVHVTY
;
A
#
# COMPACT_ATOMS: atom_id res chain seq x y z
N MET A 1 18.97 51.10 -15.84
CA MET A 1 19.26 50.16 -14.74
C MET A 1 18.21 49.06 -14.81
N ILE A 2 18.56 47.88 -15.33
CA ILE A 2 17.63 46.75 -15.54
C ILE A 2 17.96 45.70 -14.48
N PRO A 3 17.00 45.22 -13.67
CA PRO A 3 17.30 44.18 -12.67
C PRO A 3 17.52 42.83 -13.37
N ALA A 4 18.54 42.10 -12.91
CA ALA A 4 18.90 40.78 -13.41
C ALA A 4 17.80 39.73 -13.13
N PRO A 5 17.63 38.72 -14.00
CA PRO A 5 16.62 37.69 -13.82
C PRO A 5 16.99 36.75 -12.67
N VAL A 6 16.00 36.45 -11.82
CA VAL A 6 16.11 35.47 -10.73
C VAL A 6 16.12 34.07 -11.34
N GLU A 7 17.27 33.39 -11.27
CA GLU A 7 17.39 31.99 -11.66
C GLU A 7 16.50 31.12 -10.75
N ARG A 8 15.43 30.59 -11.32
CA ARG A 8 14.60 29.56 -10.66
C ARG A 8 15.40 28.26 -10.65
N SER A 9 15.94 27.90 -9.49
CA SER A 9 16.57 26.59 -9.29
C SER A 9 15.54 25.49 -9.55
N VAL A 10 15.70 24.75 -10.64
CA VAL A 10 14.92 23.54 -10.92
C VAL A 10 15.42 22.48 -9.94
N VAL A 11 14.60 22.14 -8.95
CA VAL A 11 14.84 20.98 -8.08
C VAL A 11 14.63 19.73 -8.95
N ILE A 12 15.71 19.20 -9.52
CA ILE A 12 15.70 17.91 -10.19
C ILE A 12 15.53 16.87 -9.09
N ALA A 13 14.29 16.38 -8.91
CA ALA A 13 14.02 15.28 -8.02
C ALA A 13 14.78 14.04 -8.55
N THR A 14 15.88 13.70 -7.89
CA THR A 14 16.64 12.48 -8.20
C THR A 14 15.71 11.28 -8.05
N PRO A 15 15.58 10.40 -9.06
CA PRO A 15 14.75 9.22 -8.93
C PRO A 15 15.26 8.37 -7.75
N PRO A 16 14.35 7.80 -6.94
CA PRO A 16 14.77 6.98 -5.80
C PRO A 16 15.63 5.80 -6.30
N PRO A 17 16.64 5.38 -5.52
CA PRO A 17 17.53 4.28 -5.92
C PRO A 17 16.71 3.01 -6.19
N VAL A 18 17.09 2.28 -7.25
CA VAL A 18 16.44 1.04 -7.67
C VAL A 18 16.51 0.04 -6.52
N SER A 19 15.36 -0.28 -5.93
CA SER A 19 15.25 -1.29 -4.89
C SER A 19 15.61 -2.64 -5.50
N THR A 20 16.59 -3.35 -4.93
CA THR A 20 16.98 -4.74 -5.29
C THR A 20 15.94 -5.77 -4.82
N PHE A 21 14.67 -5.41 -4.94
CA PHE A 21 13.53 -6.21 -4.54
C PHE A 21 13.33 -7.37 -5.54
N PRO A 22 13.39 -8.63 -5.09
CA PRO A 22 13.09 -9.75 -5.98
C PRO A 22 11.59 -9.78 -6.26
N MET A 23 11.23 -9.56 -7.52
CA MET A 23 9.85 -9.64 -7.98
C MET A 23 9.40 -11.11 -8.06
N PRO A 24 8.21 -11.47 -7.54
CA PRO A 24 7.62 -12.78 -7.78
C PRO A 24 7.34 -13.00 -9.25
N THR A 25 7.41 -14.26 -9.68
CA THR A 25 6.97 -14.70 -11.01
C THR A 25 5.46 -14.54 -11.17
N ALA A 26 4.97 -14.60 -12.41
CA ALA A 26 3.53 -14.54 -12.68
C ALA A 26 2.72 -15.65 -11.96
N ALA A 27 3.31 -16.83 -11.80
CA ALA A 27 2.70 -17.94 -11.07
C ALA A 27 2.63 -17.63 -9.56
N GLU A 28 3.71 -17.12 -8.98
CA GLU A 28 3.76 -16.72 -7.57
C GLU A 28 2.81 -15.55 -7.27
N LEU A 29 2.73 -14.54 -8.15
CA LEU A 29 1.75 -13.46 -8.03
C LEU A 29 0.31 -13.99 -7.98
N SER A 30 -0.01 -14.98 -8.81
CA SER A 30 -1.33 -15.62 -8.80
C SER A 30 -1.60 -16.33 -7.46
N GLN A 31 -0.60 -17.03 -6.92
CA GLN A 31 -0.70 -17.67 -5.60
C GLN A 31 -0.87 -16.65 -4.47
N LEU A 32 -0.17 -15.52 -4.53
CA LEU A 32 -0.31 -14.43 -3.56
C LEU A 32 -1.72 -13.81 -3.60
N ILE A 33 -2.26 -13.55 -4.80
CA ILE A 33 -3.63 -13.06 -4.97
C ILE A 33 -4.63 -14.04 -4.33
N ASP A 34 -4.50 -15.33 -4.63
CA ASP A 34 -5.39 -16.36 -4.09
C ASP A 34 -5.28 -16.47 -2.56
N ALA A 35 -4.07 -16.39 -2.01
CA ALA A 35 -3.84 -16.43 -0.56
C ALA A 35 -4.47 -15.23 0.15
N VAL A 36 -4.31 -14.02 -0.41
CA VAL A 36 -4.95 -12.81 0.11
C VAL A 36 -6.47 -12.94 0.00
N GLY A 37 -6.99 -13.39 -1.14
CA GLY A 37 -8.44 -13.50 -1.36
C GLY A 37 -9.14 -14.53 -0.49
N ARG A 38 -8.46 -15.62 -0.11
CA ARG A 38 -9.00 -16.56 0.88
C ARG A 38 -9.19 -15.91 2.26
N ARG A 39 -8.32 -14.97 2.64
CA ARG A 39 -8.37 -14.32 3.95
C ARG A 39 -9.20 -13.03 3.96
N PHE A 40 -9.15 -12.27 2.87
CA PHE A 40 -9.77 -10.97 2.69
C PHE A 40 -10.58 -10.95 1.39
N PRO A 41 -11.70 -11.72 1.32
CA PRO A 41 -12.42 -11.93 0.06
C PRO A 41 -12.99 -10.64 -0.54
N ALA A 42 -13.32 -9.65 0.30
CA ALA A 42 -13.81 -8.35 -0.16
C ALA A 42 -12.80 -7.61 -1.05
N LEU A 43 -11.50 -7.88 -0.93
CA LEU A 43 -10.47 -7.24 -1.77
C LEU A 43 -10.41 -7.81 -3.19
N LEU A 44 -11.05 -8.95 -3.45
CA LEU A 44 -11.13 -9.56 -4.79
C LEU A 44 -12.50 -9.36 -5.44
N ASP A 45 -13.37 -8.56 -4.84
CA ASP A 45 -14.69 -8.31 -5.41
C ASP A 45 -14.58 -7.39 -6.64
N THR A 46 -14.44 -8.01 -7.82
CA THR A 46 -14.39 -7.31 -9.10
C THR A 46 -15.80 -7.00 -9.64
N GLN A 47 -16.88 -7.19 -8.87
CA GLN A 47 -18.24 -6.99 -9.37
C GLN A 47 -18.67 -5.51 -9.43
N GLY A 48 -17.91 -4.60 -8.83
CA GLY A 48 -18.21 -3.17 -8.86
C GLY A 48 -18.12 -2.55 -10.27
N PRO A 49 -18.80 -1.41 -10.51
CA PRO A 49 -18.90 -0.75 -11.83
C PRO A 49 -17.56 -0.27 -12.39
N ALA A 50 -16.51 -0.28 -11.58
CA ALA A 50 -15.20 0.22 -11.96
C ALA A 50 -14.23 -0.90 -12.44
N PHE A 51 -14.76 -2.09 -12.69
CA PHE A 51 -14.14 -3.07 -13.59
C PHE A 51 -15.13 -3.32 -14.74
N GLU A 52 -14.70 -3.06 -15.96
CA GLU A 52 -15.54 -3.19 -17.16
C GLU A 52 -15.30 -4.51 -17.88
N GLY A 53 -16.30 -4.95 -18.65
CA GLY A 53 -16.20 -6.16 -19.47
C GLY A 53 -16.56 -7.46 -18.75
N THR A 54 -16.20 -8.55 -19.42
CA THR A 54 -16.46 -9.92 -18.99
C THR A 54 -15.76 -10.23 -17.67
N ARG A 55 -16.23 -11.27 -16.96
CA ARG A 55 -15.57 -11.74 -15.72
C ARG A 55 -14.09 -12.05 -15.93
N HIS A 56 -13.71 -12.57 -17.11
CA HIS A 56 -12.32 -12.86 -17.44
C HIS A 56 -11.47 -11.58 -17.54
N GLU A 57 -11.95 -10.59 -18.30
CA GLU A 57 -11.27 -9.30 -18.47
C GLU A 57 -11.10 -8.56 -17.15
N ARG A 58 -12.15 -8.56 -16.31
CA ARG A 58 -12.08 -7.95 -14.97
C ARG A 58 -11.01 -8.61 -14.09
N ARG A 59 -10.90 -9.94 -14.13
CA ARG A 59 -9.86 -10.69 -13.40
C ARG A 59 -8.46 -10.39 -13.94
N GLU A 60 -8.31 -10.28 -15.26
CA GLU A 60 -7.03 -9.92 -15.88
C GLU A 60 -6.61 -8.49 -15.52
N GLN A 61 -7.55 -7.54 -15.56
CA GLN A 61 -7.33 -6.15 -15.16
C GLN A 61 -6.92 -6.07 -13.68
N TYR A 62 -7.61 -6.80 -12.81
CA TYR A 62 -7.24 -6.91 -11.40
C TYR A 62 -5.80 -7.42 -11.24
N ARG A 63 -5.44 -8.52 -11.94
CA ARG A 63 -4.09 -9.09 -11.89
C ARG A 63 -3.02 -8.08 -12.33
N LYS A 64 -3.26 -7.34 -13.43
CA LYS A 64 -2.34 -6.30 -13.92
C LYS A 64 -2.16 -5.18 -12.89
N GLN A 65 -3.25 -4.72 -12.29
CA GLN A 65 -3.20 -3.67 -11.26
C GLN A 65 -2.51 -4.15 -9.98
N PHE A 66 -2.75 -5.41 -9.58
CA PHE A 66 -2.05 -6.02 -8.45
C PHE A 66 -0.55 -6.12 -8.71
N GLU A 67 -0.13 -6.61 -9.87
CA GLU A 67 1.29 -6.69 -10.27
C GLU A 67 1.96 -5.31 -10.26
N GLY A 68 1.29 -4.31 -10.87
CA GLY A 68 1.78 -2.93 -10.88
C GLY A 68 1.91 -2.34 -9.47
N ALA A 69 0.90 -2.51 -8.62
CA ALA A 69 0.94 -2.08 -7.24
C ALA A 69 2.05 -2.78 -6.46
N PHE A 70 2.20 -4.10 -6.63
CA PHE A 70 3.21 -4.90 -5.96
C PHE A 70 4.63 -4.45 -6.32
N LEU A 71 4.89 -4.18 -7.60
CA LEU A 71 6.13 -3.60 -8.07
C LEU A 71 6.38 -2.22 -7.42
N ALA A 72 5.40 -1.32 -7.47
CA ALA A 72 5.54 0.02 -6.93
C ALA A 72 5.81 0.03 -5.41
N ILE A 73 5.12 -0.82 -4.64
CA ILE A 73 5.35 -1.00 -3.20
C ILE A 73 6.77 -1.54 -2.94
N GLY A 74 7.31 -2.36 -3.83
CA GLY A 74 8.71 -2.80 -3.81
C GLY A 74 9.73 -1.65 -3.85
N HIS A 75 9.36 -0.50 -4.40
CA HIS A 75 10.18 0.72 -4.43
C HIS A 75 9.91 1.69 -3.27
N MET A 76 8.88 1.45 -2.46
CA MET A 76 8.59 2.26 -1.27
C MET A 76 9.40 1.75 -0.05
N LYS A 77 9.48 2.55 1.00
CA LYS A 77 10.04 2.20 2.30
C LYS A 77 8.91 1.86 3.28
N ARG A 78 9.19 0.95 4.21
CA ARG A 78 8.28 0.49 5.25
C ARG A 78 8.54 1.30 6.50
N LEU A 79 7.52 1.99 6.99
CA LEU A 79 7.55 2.64 8.28
C LEU A 79 7.51 1.58 9.39
N GLU A 80 7.81 1.97 10.63
CA GLU A 80 7.64 1.07 11.77
C GLU A 80 6.17 0.91 12.14
N ARG A 81 5.35 1.94 11.90
CA ARG A 81 3.92 2.00 12.21
C ARG A 81 3.15 2.48 10.97
N PRO A 82 1.87 2.10 10.84
CA PRO A 82 0.99 2.71 9.85
C PRO A 82 0.97 4.23 9.97
N ASP A 83 0.97 4.94 8.84
CA ASP A 83 0.79 6.39 8.81
C ASP A 83 -0.71 6.71 8.89
N THR A 84 -1.11 7.45 9.91
CA THR A 84 -2.52 7.83 10.13
C THR A 84 -2.91 9.10 9.37
N LYS A 85 -1.96 9.76 8.69
CA LYS A 85 -2.18 11.04 8.00
C LYS A 85 -2.56 10.86 6.53
N LEU A 86 -2.29 9.70 5.96
CA LEU A 86 -2.46 9.44 4.54
C LEU A 86 -3.59 8.44 4.31
N TYR A 87 -4.50 8.80 3.42
CA TYR A 87 -5.52 7.88 2.92
C TYR A 87 -4.92 6.91 1.89
N VAL A 88 -5.59 5.77 1.68
CA VAL A 88 -5.23 4.78 0.65
C VAL A 88 -5.03 5.44 -0.72
N SER A 89 -5.87 6.42 -1.09
CA SER A 89 -5.75 7.15 -2.36
C SER A 89 -4.43 7.89 -2.53
N ALA A 90 -3.85 8.44 -1.46
CA ALA A 90 -2.55 9.10 -1.51
C ALA A 90 -1.43 8.09 -1.79
N HIS A 91 -1.49 6.90 -1.19
CA HIS A 91 -0.53 5.83 -1.46
C HIS A 91 -0.67 5.26 -2.89
N VAL A 92 -1.90 5.16 -3.39
CA VAL A 92 -2.18 4.78 -4.79
C VAL A 92 -1.56 5.79 -5.75
N GLN A 93 -1.78 7.09 -5.55
CA GLN A 93 -1.16 8.13 -6.39
C GLN A 93 0.37 8.06 -6.38
N LEU A 94 0.96 7.78 -5.22
CA LEU A 94 2.39 7.58 -5.09
C LEU A 94 2.85 6.34 -5.89
N ALA A 95 2.11 5.23 -5.82
CA ALA A 95 2.41 4.02 -6.59
C ALA A 95 2.34 4.26 -8.10
N GLU A 96 1.31 4.97 -8.57
CA GLU A 96 1.17 5.35 -9.98
C GLU A 96 2.31 6.28 -10.45
N SER A 97 2.75 7.20 -9.58
CA SER A 97 3.90 8.09 -9.85
C SER A 97 5.20 7.29 -10.01
N ILE A 98 5.43 6.31 -9.13
CA ILE A 98 6.57 5.38 -9.24
C ILE A 98 6.48 4.57 -10.52
N LEU A 99 5.33 3.99 -10.85
CA LEU A 99 5.17 3.24 -12.09
C LEU A 99 5.43 4.08 -13.34
N ARG A 100 5.00 5.36 -13.32
CA ARG A 100 5.29 6.31 -14.38
C ARG A 100 6.80 6.56 -14.52
N SER A 101 7.53 6.73 -13.43
CA SER A 101 8.99 6.93 -13.46
C SER A 101 9.75 5.69 -13.94
N LEU A 102 9.16 4.50 -13.76
CA LEU A 102 9.67 3.22 -14.30
C LEU A 102 9.25 2.97 -15.77
N GLY A 103 8.59 3.93 -16.43
CA GLY A 103 8.14 3.78 -17.83
C GLY A 103 6.94 2.84 -18.00
N ARG A 104 6.17 2.58 -16.94
CA ARG A 104 5.02 1.67 -16.92
C ARG A 104 3.74 2.36 -16.42
N PRO A 105 3.30 3.47 -17.02
CA PRO A 105 2.13 4.21 -16.54
C PRO A 105 0.89 3.30 -16.48
N MET A 106 0.22 3.29 -15.34
CA MET A 106 -0.97 2.47 -15.07
C MET A 106 -1.84 3.16 -14.02
N THR A 107 -3.16 2.99 -14.13
CA THR A 107 -4.10 3.35 -13.07
C THR A 107 -4.31 2.15 -12.15
N ILE A 108 -4.16 2.38 -10.84
CA ILE A 108 -4.29 1.35 -9.81
C ILE A 108 -5.51 1.66 -8.96
N ARG A 109 -6.35 0.65 -8.69
CA ARG A 109 -7.47 0.79 -7.76
C ARG A 109 -7.05 0.43 -6.33
N GLY A 110 -7.84 0.90 -5.37
CA GLY A 110 -7.61 0.65 -3.95
C GLY A 110 -7.52 -0.84 -3.60
N ASP A 111 -8.43 -1.68 -4.09
CA ASP A 111 -8.47 -3.09 -3.67
C ASP A 111 -7.25 -3.90 -4.14
N PRO A 112 -6.82 -3.85 -5.41
CA PRO A 112 -5.55 -4.45 -5.84
C PRO A 112 -4.34 -3.90 -5.08
N PHE A 113 -4.35 -2.60 -4.74
CA PHE A 113 -3.26 -1.97 -3.98
C PHE A 113 -3.19 -2.49 -2.53
N LEU A 114 -4.32 -2.57 -1.84
CA LEU A 114 -4.41 -3.12 -0.48
C LEU A 114 -4.06 -4.60 -0.45
N ALA A 115 -4.53 -5.37 -1.45
CA ALA A 115 -4.15 -6.76 -1.61
C ALA A 115 -2.64 -6.91 -1.82
N ALA A 116 -2.02 -6.05 -2.64
CA ALA A 116 -0.57 -6.05 -2.82
C ALA A 116 0.17 -5.69 -1.52
N CYS A 117 -0.32 -4.73 -0.72
CA CYS A 117 0.25 -4.41 0.59
C CYS A 117 0.27 -5.64 1.52
N LEU A 118 -0.85 -6.36 1.61
CA LEU A 118 -0.96 -7.59 2.40
C LEU A 118 -0.03 -8.69 1.86
N ALA A 119 0.10 -8.80 0.54
CA ALA A 119 0.95 -9.78 -0.12
C ALA A 119 2.45 -9.54 0.07
N HIS A 120 2.88 -8.30 0.36
CA HIS A 120 4.27 -8.01 0.72
C HIS A 120 4.66 -8.59 2.09
N PHE A 121 3.68 -8.89 2.96
CA PHE A 121 3.81 -9.47 4.31
C PHE A 121 4.57 -8.62 5.35
N ASP A 122 5.42 -7.69 4.92
CA ASP A 122 6.21 -6.80 5.77
C ASP A 122 5.70 -5.35 5.84
N VAL A 123 4.61 -5.04 5.12
CA VAL A 123 3.97 -3.72 5.12
C VAL A 123 3.10 -3.58 6.38
N PRO A 124 3.36 -2.59 7.26
CA PRO A 124 2.44 -2.27 8.34
C PRO A 124 1.11 -1.82 7.76
N ILE A 125 0.04 -2.51 8.10
CA ILE A 125 -1.31 -2.20 7.61
C ILE A 125 -2.33 -2.62 8.67
N SER A 126 -3.35 -1.79 8.85
CA SER A 126 -4.44 -2.00 9.82
C SER A 126 -5.77 -1.50 9.26
N GLY A 127 -6.89 -2.00 9.82
CA GLY A 127 -8.23 -1.49 9.54
C GLY A 127 -8.93 -2.11 8.33
N ILE A 128 -8.35 -3.12 7.69
CA ILE A 128 -8.96 -3.86 6.59
C ILE A 128 -10.24 -4.53 7.09
N GLY A 129 -11.32 -4.36 6.32
CA GLY A 129 -12.64 -4.92 6.64
C GLY A 129 -13.40 -4.20 7.75
N ARG A 130 -12.78 -3.24 8.46
CA ARG A 130 -13.40 -2.48 9.55
C ARG A 130 -13.90 -1.09 9.13
N THR A 131 -13.90 -0.81 7.83
CA THR A 131 -14.38 0.46 7.28
C THR A 131 -15.86 0.72 7.56
N HIS A 132 -16.67 -0.34 7.68
CA HIS A 132 -18.08 -0.24 8.09
C HIS A 132 -18.25 0.22 9.54
N GLU A 133 -17.22 0.10 10.38
CA GLU A 133 -17.16 0.60 11.76
C GLU A 133 -16.61 2.04 11.83
N GLY A 134 -16.42 2.70 10.68
CA GLY A 134 -15.80 4.02 10.57
C GLY A 134 -14.28 4.01 10.76
N ILE A 135 -13.64 2.83 10.80
CA ILE A 135 -12.18 2.71 10.92
C ILE A 135 -11.55 2.89 9.54
N VAL A 136 -10.65 3.87 9.42
CA VAL A 136 -9.89 4.12 8.18
C VAL A 136 -8.73 3.12 8.10
N VAL A 137 -8.45 2.66 6.88
CA VAL A 137 -7.27 1.82 6.60
C VAL A 137 -6.01 2.68 6.70
N GLU A 138 -5.06 2.26 7.54
CA GLU A 138 -3.78 2.94 7.72
C GLU A 138 -2.67 2.07 7.12
N ILE A 139 -1.69 2.70 6.44
CA ILE A 139 -0.62 1.99 5.72
C ILE A 139 0.73 2.61 6.05
N GLY A 140 1.70 1.78 6.42
CA GLY A 140 3.05 2.18 6.82
C GLY A 140 4.01 2.25 5.63
N LEU A 141 3.70 3.03 4.61
CA LEU A 141 4.54 3.21 3.41
C LEU A 141 4.99 4.66 3.25
N ASN A 142 6.25 4.85 2.83
CA ASN A 142 6.82 6.17 2.56
C ASN A 142 7.83 6.08 1.40
N GLN A 143 8.02 7.15 0.62
CA GLN A 143 8.97 7.11 -0.51
C GLN A 143 10.44 7.25 -0.06
N TYR A 144 10.69 7.96 1.05
CA TYR A 144 12.02 8.46 1.39
C TYR A 144 12.60 7.86 2.67
N THR A 145 11.75 7.50 3.64
CA THR A 145 12.17 7.11 5.00
C THR A 145 11.61 5.76 5.40
N GLY A 146 12.38 5.00 6.19
CA GLY A 146 12.00 3.67 6.66
C GLY A 146 12.83 2.55 6.03
N ARG A 147 12.43 1.32 6.31
CA ARG A 147 13.16 0.11 5.90
C ARG A 147 12.90 -0.22 4.42
N PRO A 148 13.89 -0.70 3.66
CA PRO A 148 13.69 -1.13 2.28
C PRO A 148 12.78 -2.36 2.18
N ALA A 149 12.36 -2.66 0.96
CA ALA A 149 11.66 -3.90 0.65
C ALA A 149 12.51 -5.14 0.90
N THR A 150 11.85 -6.21 1.29
CA THR A 150 12.43 -7.53 1.44
C THR A 150 11.58 -8.58 0.73
N ASP A 151 12.04 -9.82 0.69
CA ASP A 151 11.34 -10.95 0.08
C ASP A 151 10.35 -11.65 1.04
N GLN A 152 9.87 -10.95 2.06
CA GLN A 152 8.96 -11.50 3.08
C GLN A 152 7.63 -12.03 2.51
N TRP A 153 7.25 -11.61 1.30
CA TRP A 153 6.14 -12.19 0.54
C TRP A 153 6.28 -13.71 0.34
N ARG A 154 7.51 -14.23 0.31
CA ARG A 154 7.78 -15.68 0.21
C ARG A 154 7.18 -16.47 1.37
N ARG A 155 7.05 -15.86 2.55
CA ARG A 155 6.43 -16.50 3.71
C ARG A 155 4.98 -16.89 3.47
N ILE A 156 4.27 -16.15 2.62
CA ILE A 156 2.91 -16.50 2.21
C ILE A 156 2.92 -17.77 1.35
N LEU A 157 3.90 -17.89 0.44
CA LEU A 157 4.07 -19.07 -0.39
C LEU A 157 4.52 -20.29 0.42
N GLU A 158 5.28 -20.07 1.50
CA GLU A 158 5.63 -21.08 2.51
C GLU A 158 4.45 -21.45 3.43
N GLY A 159 3.27 -20.83 3.24
CA GLY A 159 2.03 -21.18 3.92
C GLY A 159 1.63 -20.27 5.07
N GLN A 160 2.35 -19.17 5.35
CA GLN A 160 1.91 -18.20 6.35
C GLN A 160 0.72 -17.39 5.83
N ALA A 161 -0.34 -17.30 6.63
CA ALA A 161 -1.52 -16.55 6.23
C ALA A 161 -1.20 -15.04 6.12
N PRO A 162 -1.67 -14.34 5.06
CA PRO A 162 -1.61 -12.88 5.01
C PRO A 162 -2.29 -12.28 6.23
N ARG A 163 -1.72 -11.21 6.79
CA ARG A 163 -2.20 -10.60 8.03
C ARG A 163 -2.00 -9.09 8.02
N GLU A 164 -2.83 -8.42 8.80
CA GLU A 164 -2.53 -7.07 9.26
C GLU A 164 -1.28 -7.10 10.14
N VAL A 165 -0.33 -6.20 9.86
CA VAL A 165 0.80 -5.95 10.74
C VAL A 165 0.47 -4.67 11.50
N ALA A 166 -0.44 -4.80 12.46
CA ALA A 166 -0.80 -3.71 13.35
C ALA A 166 0.25 -3.59 14.44
N VAL A 167 0.81 -2.39 14.62
CA VAL A 167 1.51 -2.07 15.86
C VAL A 167 0.45 -1.65 16.87
N SER A 168 0.42 -2.30 18.04
CA SER A 168 -0.49 -1.97 19.12
C SER A 168 -0.48 -0.47 19.38
N ARG A 169 -1.65 0.18 19.25
CA ARG A 169 -1.83 1.56 19.69
C ARG A 169 -1.50 1.60 21.20
N PRO A 170 -0.67 2.54 21.69
CA PRO A 170 -0.58 2.76 23.13
C PRO A 170 -1.99 2.99 23.68
N PRO A 171 -2.33 2.45 24.87
CA PRO A 171 -3.60 2.75 25.50
C PRO A 171 -3.79 4.27 25.57
N ALA A 172 -5.00 4.73 25.31
CA ALA A 172 -5.32 6.15 25.42
C ALA A 172 -4.89 6.65 26.81
N PRO A 173 -4.23 7.82 26.91
CA PRO A 173 -3.93 8.38 28.21
C PRO A 173 -5.24 8.52 29.01
N PRO A 174 -5.25 8.24 30.32
CA PRO A 174 -6.45 8.37 31.12
C PRO A 174 -7.00 9.78 30.99
N ASN A 175 -8.30 9.88 30.72
CA ASN A 175 -8.98 11.17 30.57
C ASN A 175 -8.86 11.96 31.90
N PRO A 176 -8.20 13.12 31.93
CA PRO A 176 -8.06 13.91 33.17
C PRO A 176 -9.41 14.43 33.69
N ALA A 177 -10.48 14.39 32.89
CA ALA A 177 -11.82 14.83 33.29
C ALA A 177 -12.60 13.80 34.13
N ARG A 178 -12.02 12.64 34.48
CA ARG A 178 -12.65 11.61 35.31
C ARG A 178 -12.00 11.42 36.69
N VAL A 179 -11.37 12.46 37.22
CA VAL A 179 -11.09 12.51 38.67
C VAL A 179 -12.39 12.86 39.36
N HIS A 180 -13.14 11.84 39.79
CA HIS A 180 -14.21 12.04 40.76
C HIS A 180 -13.58 12.59 42.04
N VAL A 181 -13.72 13.88 42.27
CA VAL A 181 -13.50 14.49 43.58
C VAL A 181 -14.67 14.06 44.44
N THR A 182 -14.49 12.97 45.20
CA THR A 182 -15.35 12.64 46.33
C THR A 182 -15.08 13.66 47.44
N TYR A 183 -16.10 14.47 47.75
CA TYR A 183 -16.22 15.20 49.01
C TYR A 183 -17.02 14.37 50.00
#